data_AF-A0A357BRC6-F1
#
_entry.id   AF-A0A357BRC6-F1
#
_cell.length_a   1.000
_cell.length_b   1.000
_cell.length_c   1.000
_cell.angle_alpha   90.00
_cell.angle_beta   90.00
_cell.angle_gamma   90.00
#
_symmetry.space_group_name_H-M   'P 1'
#
loop_
_entity.id
_entity.type
_entity.pdbx_description
1 polymer ?
#
loop_
_entity_poly.entity_id
_entity_poly.type
_entity_poly.pdbx_seq_one_letter_code
_entity_poly.pdbx_strand_id
1 'polypeptide(L)'
;MAINTSIRLETKDYIPAETPKDLIVLHHTVGGSALSTINYWKTDPNRIATAYIIERNGEVFEVFDPKCWAFHLGLKGAGGAVDKRSIGIEIASEGGLIQRDERLYCFDKVSDRTLFTQEYYDHGMPWRGYRFFDVYSDAQISAAIELINKLCEQFKIPKQTPANHFDSDDIYRGFQGILGHHHLRPDKSDVHPGFAWQKVVAGCNMKLI
;
A
#
# COMPACT_ATOMS: atom_id res chain seq x y z
N MET A 1 6.63 4.34 -17.33
CA MET A 1 5.30 4.92 -17.07
C MET A 1 5.26 6.45 -17.04
N ALA A 2 4.10 7.02 -17.41
CA ALA A 2 3.70 8.38 -17.05
C ALA A 2 3.20 8.41 -15.59
N ILE A 3 3.43 9.51 -14.88
CA ILE A 3 2.94 9.75 -13.51
C ILE A 3 1.98 10.93 -13.56
N ASN A 4 0.77 10.75 -13.03
CA ASN A 4 -0.23 11.79 -12.95
C ASN A 4 0.00 12.65 -11.70
N THR A 5 0.29 13.93 -11.90
CA THR A 5 0.48 14.92 -10.83
C THR A 5 -0.65 15.97 -10.80
N SER A 6 -1.76 15.73 -11.51
CA SER A 6 -2.88 16.68 -11.59
C SER A 6 -3.69 16.78 -10.30
N ILE A 7 -3.62 15.75 -9.44
CA ILE A 7 -4.28 15.71 -8.14
C ILE A 7 -3.22 15.61 -7.06
N ARG A 8 -3.09 16.67 -6.27
CA ARG A 8 -2.08 16.80 -5.21
C ARG A 8 -2.74 17.06 -3.86
N LEU A 9 -2.05 16.64 -2.82
CA LEU A 9 -2.27 17.04 -1.43
C LEU A 9 -1.59 18.39 -1.17
N GLU A 10 -2.09 19.12 -0.20
CA GLU A 10 -1.52 20.39 0.25
C GLU A 10 -0.48 20.16 1.34
N THR A 11 0.38 21.15 1.60
CA THR A 11 1.43 21.04 2.63
C THR A 11 0.90 20.85 4.05
N LYS A 12 -0.40 21.08 4.28
CA LYS A 12 -1.08 20.75 5.54
C LYS A 12 -1.33 19.25 5.72
N ASP A 13 -1.38 18.48 4.64
CA ASP A 13 -1.78 17.06 4.60
C ASP A 13 -0.57 16.10 4.70
N TYR A 14 0.66 16.62 4.56
CA TYR A 14 1.91 15.86 4.70
C TYR A 14 2.97 16.73 5.41
N ILE A 15 4.16 16.17 5.67
CA ILE A 15 5.30 16.90 6.23
C ILE A 15 6.25 17.30 5.09
N PRO A 16 6.35 18.59 4.72
CA PRO A 16 7.20 19.07 3.62
C PRO A 16 8.68 19.19 4.04
N ALA A 17 9.21 18.14 4.66
CA ALA A 17 10.62 18.03 5.02
C ALA A 17 11.25 16.90 4.22
N GLU A 18 12.28 17.22 3.44
CA GLU A 18 13.01 16.22 2.68
C GLU A 18 13.78 15.27 3.60
N THR A 19 13.76 13.98 3.27
CA THR A 19 14.34 12.90 4.07
C THR A 19 15.00 11.86 3.16
N PRO A 20 16.14 11.25 3.54
CA PRO A 20 16.71 10.13 2.80
C PRO A 20 15.72 8.96 2.74
N LYS A 21 15.64 8.29 1.59
CA LYS A 21 14.72 7.16 1.37
C LYS A 21 15.50 5.88 1.11
N ASP A 22 15.22 4.86 1.89
CA ASP A 22 15.85 3.53 1.78
C ASP A 22 14.83 2.38 1.84
N LEU A 23 13.53 2.70 1.90
CA LEU A 23 12.43 1.74 2.00
C LEU A 23 11.24 2.15 1.13
N ILE A 24 10.60 1.18 0.49
CA ILE A 24 9.28 1.30 -0.12
C ILE A 24 8.33 0.43 0.68
N VAL A 25 7.16 0.95 1.04
CA VAL A 25 6.11 0.19 1.71
C VAL A 25 4.85 0.15 0.86
N LEU A 26 4.42 -1.07 0.53
CA LEU A 26 3.21 -1.34 -0.23
C LEU A 26 2.01 -1.45 0.70
N HIS A 27 0.94 -0.80 0.30
CA HIS A 27 -0.34 -0.71 1.00
C HIS A 27 -1.50 -1.07 0.06
N HIS A 28 -2.67 -1.25 0.65
CA HIS A 28 -3.94 -1.08 -0.05
C HIS A 28 -4.85 -0.15 0.74
N THR A 29 -5.76 0.50 0.02
CA THR A 29 -6.42 1.70 0.53
C THR A 29 -7.53 1.41 1.54
N VAL A 30 -8.09 0.20 1.51
CA VAL A 30 -9.39 -0.10 2.14
C VAL A 30 -10.42 0.94 1.67
N GLY A 31 -10.45 1.16 0.34
CA GLY A 31 -11.22 2.20 -0.32
C GLY A 31 -11.43 1.90 -1.80
N GLY A 32 -12.53 2.38 -2.38
CA GLY A 32 -12.96 1.97 -3.71
C GLY A 32 -12.18 2.55 -4.90
N SER A 33 -11.40 3.63 -4.71
CA SER A 33 -10.63 4.27 -5.79
C SER A 33 -9.47 5.12 -5.27
N ALA A 34 -8.55 5.49 -6.17
CA ALA A 34 -7.48 6.42 -5.85
C ALA A 34 -8.03 7.80 -5.45
N LEU A 35 -8.96 8.34 -6.25
CA LEU A 35 -9.55 9.65 -5.99
C LEU A 35 -10.30 9.72 -4.65
N SER A 36 -11.07 8.68 -4.30
CA SER A 36 -11.79 8.65 -3.02
C SER A 36 -10.83 8.65 -1.82
N THR A 37 -9.74 7.89 -1.92
CA THR A 37 -8.68 7.85 -0.90
C THR A 37 -7.95 9.18 -0.77
N ILE A 38 -7.57 9.82 -1.89
CA ILE A 38 -6.93 11.14 -1.88
C ILE A 38 -7.85 12.19 -1.25
N ASN A 39 -9.13 12.17 -1.59
CA ASN A 39 -10.10 13.10 -1.02
C ASN A 39 -10.29 12.88 0.49
N TYR A 40 -10.23 11.63 0.95
CA TYR A 40 -10.24 11.33 2.39
C TYR A 40 -9.04 11.94 3.10
N TRP A 41 -7.81 11.75 2.58
CA TRP A 41 -6.60 12.31 3.18
C TRP A 41 -6.63 13.84 3.32
N LYS A 42 -7.23 14.56 2.36
CA LYS A 42 -7.41 16.03 2.44
C LYS A 42 -8.27 16.49 3.64
N THR A 43 -9.04 15.57 4.23
CA THR A 43 -9.89 15.82 5.40
C THR A 43 -9.29 15.32 6.71
N ASP A 44 -8.19 14.55 6.66
CA ASP A 44 -7.57 13.96 7.85
C ASP A 44 -6.66 14.97 8.56
N PRO A 45 -6.92 15.33 9.83
CA PRO A 45 -6.06 16.24 10.57
C PRO A 45 -4.69 15.65 10.95
N ASN A 46 -4.50 14.34 10.84
CA ASN A 46 -3.30 13.63 11.31
C ASN A 46 -2.21 13.49 10.25
N ARG A 47 -2.40 14.04 9.05
CA ARG A 47 -1.44 13.95 7.94
C ARG A 47 -1.13 12.50 7.56
N ILE A 48 -2.17 11.67 7.50
CA ILE A 48 -2.06 10.31 7.00
C ILE A 48 -2.14 10.36 5.48
N ALA A 49 -1.10 9.86 4.81
CA ALA A 49 -1.05 9.75 3.35
C ALA A 49 0.14 8.91 2.90
N THR A 50 0.13 8.47 1.64
CA THR A 50 1.30 7.95 0.93
C THR A 50 1.65 8.84 -0.26
N ALA A 51 2.91 8.81 -0.71
CA ALA A 51 3.36 9.67 -1.83
C ALA A 51 2.69 9.27 -3.15
N TYR A 52 2.44 7.97 -3.31
CA TYR A 52 1.84 7.40 -4.51
C TYR A 52 0.58 6.61 -4.20
N ILE A 53 -0.33 6.60 -5.18
CA ILE A 53 -1.48 5.71 -5.21
C ILE A 53 -1.72 5.20 -6.63
N ILE A 54 -1.96 3.90 -6.77
CA ILE A 54 -2.21 3.19 -8.03
C ILE A 54 -3.71 2.89 -8.14
N GLU A 55 -4.36 3.46 -9.14
CA GLU A 55 -5.77 3.22 -9.45
C GLU A 55 -5.99 1.83 -10.05
N ARG A 56 -7.22 1.33 -10.02
CA ARG A 56 -7.63 0.00 -10.54
C ARG A 56 -7.22 -0.26 -11.98
N ASN A 57 -7.14 0.79 -12.81
CA ASN A 57 -6.70 0.71 -14.21
C ASN A 57 -5.18 0.81 -14.39
N GLY A 58 -4.40 0.89 -13.31
CA GLY A 58 -2.93 1.04 -13.34
C GLY A 58 -2.44 2.48 -13.47
N GLU A 59 -3.32 3.48 -13.52
CA GLU A 59 -2.89 4.88 -13.47
C GLU A 59 -2.25 5.19 -12.12
N VAL A 60 -1.08 5.83 -12.16
CA VAL A 60 -0.31 6.17 -10.95
C VAL A 60 -0.39 7.66 -10.70
N PHE A 61 -0.87 8.02 -9.52
CA PHE A 61 -0.89 9.38 -9.02
C PHE A 61 0.26 9.59 -8.05
N GLU A 62 1.01 10.69 -8.24
CA GLU A 62 1.93 11.21 -7.24
C GLU A 62 1.28 12.40 -6.55
N VAL A 63 0.90 12.22 -5.28
CA VAL A 63 0.05 13.17 -4.58
C VAL A 63 0.83 14.16 -3.70
N PHE A 64 2.09 13.87 -3.39
CA PHE A 64 3.09 14.82 -2.89
C PHE A 64 4.51 14.36 -3.29
N ASP A 65 5.52 15.24 -3.18
CA ASP A 65 6.90 14.90 -3.56
C ASP A 65 7.44 13.75 -2.68
N PRO A 66 7.85 12.61 -3.27
CA PRO A 66 8.34 11.45 -2.51
C PRO A 66 9.61 11.69 -1.69
N LYS A 67 10.30 12.82 -1.81
CA LYS A 67 11.35 13.22 -0.86
C LYS A 67 10.79 13.64 0.49
N CYS A 68 9.56 14.17 0.50
CA CYS A 68 8.81 14.50 1.71
C CYS A 68 8.23 13.22 2.34
N TRP A 69 7.45 13.36 3.41
CA TRP A 69 6.85 12.21 4.08
C TRP A 69 5.52 12.56 4.75
N ALA A 70 4.73 11.53 5.03
CA ALA A 70 3.49 11.57 5.78
C ALA A 70 3.45 10.35 6.71
N PHE A 71 2.52 10.31 7.66
CA PHE A 71 2.34 9.11 8.48
C PHE A 71 1.56 8.06 7.70
N HIS A 72 2.06 6.83 7.59
CA HIS A 72 1.35 5.76 6.89
C HIS A 72 1.51 4.38 7.54
N LEU A 73 2.40 4.23 8.51
CA LEU A 73 2.69 2.93 9.15
C LEU A 73 1.95 2.77 10.50
N GLY A 74 1.73 3.86 11.22
CA GLY A 74 1.10 3.80 12.55
C GLY A 74 1.92 2.98 13.57
N LEU A 75 3.25 2.96 13.43
CA LEU A 75 4.15 2.26 14.35
C LEU A 75 4.24 2.99 15.69
N LYS A 76 3.73 2.36 16.75
CA LYS A 76 3.76 2.92 18.10
C LYS A 76 5.21 3.08 18.59
N GLY A 77 5.50 4.23 19.21
CA GLY A 77 6.82 4.54 19.78
C GLY A 77 7.92 4.86 18.76
N ALA A 78 7.66 4.79 17.45
CA ALA A 78 8.67 5.06 16.42
C ALA A 78 8.85 6.56 16.12
N GLY A 79 7.92 7.43 16.52
CA GLY A 79 7.99 8.88 16.25
C GLY A 79 8.11 9.24 14.76
N GLY A 80 7.57 8.38 13.88
CA GLY A 80 7.68 8.51 12.43
C GLY A 80 9.06 8.17 11.85
N ALA A 81 9.96 7.55 12.61
CA ALA A 81 11.32 7.25 12.14
C ALA A 81 11.33 6.36 10.88
N VAL A 82 10.44 5.37 10.81
CA VAL A 82 10.30 4.50 9.63
C VAL A 82 9.54 5.22 8.52
N ASP A 83 8.45 5.93 8.84
CA ASP A 83 7.67 6.72 7.86
C ASP A 83 8.53 7.75 7.11
N LYS A 84 9.47 8.41 7.82
CA LYS A 84 10.42 9.36 7.25
C LYS A 84 11.33 8.75 6.19
N ARG A 85 11.81 7.52 6.41
CA ARG A 85 12.74 6.86 5.47
C ARG A 85 12.03 6.02 4.39
N SER A 86 10.72 5.85 4.51
CA SER A 86 9.92 5.13 3.52
C SER A 86 9.25 6.04 2.49
N ILE A 87 8.99 5.45 1.33
CA ILE A 87 8.03 5.92 0.34
C ILE A 87 6.85 4.94 0.38
N GLY A 88 5.69 5.41 0.81
CA GLY A 88 4.45 4.64 0.75
C GLY A 88 3.88 4.60 -0.67
N ILE A 89 3.37 3.44 -1.08
CA ILE A 89 2.60 3.26 -2.31
C ILE A 89 1.29 2.57 -1.94
N GLU A 90 0.18 3.27 -2.17
CA GLU A 90 -1.16 2.72 -2.03
C GLU A 90 -1.64 2.07 -3.32
N ILE A 91 -2.43 1.01 -3.20
CA ILE A 91 -3.08 0.34 -4.33
C ILE A 91 -4.58 0.36 -4.06
N ALA A 92 -5.35 0.99 -4.96
CA ALA A 92 -6.80 1.12 -4.82
C ALA A 92 -7.45 -0.26 -4.71
N SER A 93 -7.99 -0.56 -3.54
CA SER A 93 -8.61 -1.85 -3.22
C SER A 93 -9.47 -1.71 -1.98
N GLU A 94 -10.62 -2.37 -1.99
CA GLU A 94 -11.53 -2.42 -0.84
C GLU A 94 -11.00 -3.28 0.31
N GLY A 95 -9.90 -4.01 0.09
CA GLY A 95 -9.18 -4.76 1.12
C GLY A 95 -9.92 -6.02 1.56
N GLY A 96 -9.93 -6.28 2.87
CA GLY A 96 -10.60 -7.42 3.48
C GLY A 96 -12.13 -7.32 3.42
N LEU A 97 -12.79 -8.43 3.13
CA LEU A 97 -14.24 -8.53 2.98
C LEU A 97 -14.83 -9.44 4.07
N ILE A 98 -15.93 -9.01 4.67
CA ILE A 98 -16.71 -9.82 5.63
C ILE A 98 -17.84 -10.55 4.90
N GLN A 99 -18.10 -11.81 5.28
CA GLN A 99 -19.18 -12.60 4.71
C GLN A 99 -20.40 -12.63 5.64
N ARG A 100 -21.59 -12.39 5.09
CA ARG A 100 -22.90 -12.57 5.76
C ARG A 100 -23.92 -13.07 4.76
N ASP A 101 -24.65 -14.13 5.10
CA ASP A 101 -25.66 -14.75 4.25
C ASP A 101 -25.16 -14.98 2.81
N GLU A 102 -23.97 -15.60 2.71
CA GLU A 102 -23.25 -15.91 1.47
C GLU A 102 -22.81 -14.69 0.62
N ARG A 103 -23.09 -13.47 1.07
CA ARG A 103 -22.67 -12.21 0.42
C ARG A 103 -21.45 -11.63 1.10
N LEU A 104 -20.65 -10.91 0.33
CA LEU A 104 -19.44 -10.23 0.79
C LEU A 104 -19.69 -8.73 0.94
N TYR A 105 -19.06 -8.14 1.95
CA TYR A 105 -19.16 -6.71 2.22
C TYR A 105 -17.80 -6.11 2.55
N CYS A 106 -17.53 -4.91 2.04
CA CYS A 106 -16.35 -4.14 2.36
C CYS A 106 -16.53 -3.27 3.61
N PHE A 107 -15.41 -2.72 4.09
CA PHE A 107 -15.36 -1.74 5.18
C PHE A 107 -16.02 -2.20 6.49
N ASP A 108 -16.01 -3.51 6.74
CA ASP A 108 -16.59 -4.16 7.94
C ASP A 108 -18.05 -3.79 8.23
N LYS A 109 -18.81 -3.41 7.20
CA LYS A 109 -20.19 -2.94 7.36
C LYS A 109 -21.13 -3.72 6.45
N VAL A 110 -22.25 -4.18 6.99
CA VAL A 110 -23.31 -4.84 6.21
C VAL A 110 -24.34 -3.79 5.80
N SER A 111 -24.37 -3.45 4.52
CA SER A 111 -25.36 -2.54 3.93
C SER A 111 -25.32 -2.65 2.40
N ASP A 112 -26.35 -2.13 1.72
CA ASP A 112 -26.37 -2.10 0.24
C ASP A 112 -25.20 -1.31 -0.35
N ARG A 113 -24.70 -0.29 0.37
CA ARG A 113 -23.58 0.54 -0.07
C ARG A 113 -22.22 -0.14 0.04
N THR A 114 -22.14 -1.20 0.83
CA THR A 114 -20.90 -1.94 1.11
C THR A 114 -20.96 -3.35 0.57
N LEU A 115 -22.05 -3.71 -0.13
CA LEU A 115 -22.16 -5.00 -0.80
C LEU A 115 -21.10 -5.11 -1.89
N PHE A 116 -20.22 -6.08 -1.75
CA PHE A 116 -19.17 -6.37 -2.73
C PHE A 116 -19.70 -7.36 -3.76
N THR A 117 -19.71 -6.95 -5.03
CA THR A 117 -20.26 -7.74 -6.15
C THR A 117 -19.24 -8.04 -7.24
N GLN A 118 -17.98 -7.63 -7.05
CA GLN A 118 -16.90 -7.83 -8.01
C GLN A 118 -16.18 -9.17 -7.76
N GLU A 119 -15.17 -9.47 -8.57
CA GLU A 119 -14.27 -10.60 -8.32
C GLU A 119 -13.52 -10.40 -7.00
N TYR A 120 -13.36 -11.49 -6.26
CA TYR A 120 -12.66 -11.51 -4.98
C TYR A 120 -11.65 -12.66 -4.95
N TYR A 121 -10.62 -12.49 -4.12
CA TYR A 121 -9.66 -13.51 -3.77
C TYR A 121 -10.10 -14.23 -2.49
N ASP A 122 -10.39 -15.53 -2.59
CA ASP A 122 -10.57 -16.40 -1.42
C ASP A 122 -9.20 -16.95 -0.99
N HIS A 123 -8.71 -16.53 0.16
CA HIS A 123 -7.46 -17.06 0.73
C HIS A 123 -7.59 -18.52 1.21
N GLY A 124 -8.82 -19.02 1.35
CA GLY A 124 -9.14 -20.37 1.85
C GLY A 124 -9.13 -20.47 3.38
N MET A 125 -8.43 -19.57 4.06
CA MET A 125 -8.37 -19.48 5.52
C MET A 125 -8.33 -18.02 5.99
N PRO A 126 -8.66 -17.72 7.26
CA PRO A 126 -8.50 -16.39 7.80
C PRO A 126 -7.02 -15.95 7.82
N TRP A 127 -6.77 -14.74 7.34
CA TRP A 127 -5.51 -14.03 7.46
C TRP A 127 -5.82 -12.63 8.02
N ARG A 128 -5.32 -12.37 9.22
CA ARG A 128 -5.41 -11.06 9.90
C ARG A 128 -6.84 -10.47 9.93
N GLY A 129 -7.81 -11.33 10.23
CA GLY A 129 -9.23 -10.97 10.39
C GLY A 129 -10.11 -11.29 9.18
N TYR A 130 -9.53 -11.57 8.01
CA TYR A 130 -10.29 -11.72 6.77
C TYR A 130 -9.92 -13.00 6.02
N ARG A 131 -10.89 -13.62 5.36
CA ARG A 131 -10.66 -14.75 4.44
C ARG A 131 -10.74 -14.30 2.98
N PHE A 132 -11.68 -13.41 2.70
CA PHE A 132 -11.95 -12.90 1.36
C PHE A 132 -11.37 -11.50 1.22
N PHE A 133 -10.86 -11.19 0.05
CA PHE A 133 -10.25 -9.91 -0.26
C PHE A 133 -10.66 -9.45 -1.66
N ASP A 134 -10.72 -8.15 -1.86
CA ASP A 134 -10.78 -7.57 -3.20
C ASP A 134 -9.54 -7.98 -4.04
N VAL A 135 -9.69 -8.21 -5.34
CA VAL A 135 -8.57 -8.62 -6.20
C VAL A 135 -7.75 -7.42 -6.68
N TYR A 136 -6.42 -7.59 -6.76
CA TYR A 136 -5.56 -6.66 -7.48
C TYR A 136 -5.57 -6.97 -8.98
N SER A 137 -5.75 -5.95 -9.82
CA SER A 137 -5.73 -6.11 -11.27
C SER A 137 -4.30 -6.31 -11.81
N ASP A 138 -4.15 -6.97 -12.96
CA ASP A 138 -2.85 -7.08 -13.63
C ASP A 138 -2.26 -5.71 -14.01
N ALA A 139 -3.11 -4.72 -14.30
CA ALA A 139 -2.69 -3.35 -14.56
C ALA A 139 -2.07 -2.69 -13.30
N GLN A 140 -2.66 -2.92 -12.12
CA GLN A 140 -2.09 -2.46 -10.86
C GLN A 140 -0.74 -3.12 -10.56
N ILE A 141 -0.64 -4.44 -10.75
CA ILE A 141 0.63 -5.16 -10.53
C ILE A 141 1.72 -4.66 -11.50
N SER A 142 1.38 -4.45 -12.77
CA SER A 142 2.32 -3.92 -13.77
C SER A 142 2.79 -2.50 -13.43
N ALA A 143 1.85 -1.63 -13.02
CA ALA A 143 2.16 -0.28 -12.58
C ALA A 143 3.02 -0.26 -11.32
N ALA A 144 2.77 -1.15 -10.35
CA ALA A 144 3.58 -1.29 -9.15
C ALA A 144 5.02 -1.68 -9.50
N ILE A 145 5.22 -2.63 -10.42
CA ILE A 145 6.54 -3.06 -10.89
C ILE A 145 7.31 -1.88 -11.52
N GLU A 146 6.68 -1.14 -12.44
CA GLU A 146 7.30 0.02 -13.08
C GLU A 146 7.65 1.11 -12.06
N LEU A 147 6.74 1.40 -11.13
CA LEU A 147 6.93 2.44 -10.12
C LEU A 147 8.03 2.07 -9.14
N ILE A 148 8.04 0.84 -8.61
CA ILE A 148 9.09 0.36 -7.71
C ILE A 148 10.45 0.45 -8.39
N ASN A 149 10.57 -0.02 -9.64
CA ASN A 149 11.83 0.05 -10.39
C ASN A 149 12.33 1.50 -10.53
N LYS A 150 11.45 2.44 -10.87
CA LYS A 150 11.77 3.87 -10.98
C LYS A 150 12.25 4.43 -9.64
N LEU A 151 11.55 4.15 -8.55
CA LEU A 151 11.89 4.66 -7.22
C LEU A 151 13.20 4.07 -6.69
N CYS A 152 13.44 2.78 -6.91
CA CYS A 152 14.73 2.16 -6.60
C CYS A 152 15.89 2.84 -7.32
N GLU A 153 15.73 3.16 -8.61
CA GLU A 153 16.75 3.86 -9.38
C GLU A 153 16.97 5.30 -8.90
N GLN A 154 15.88 6.04 -8.67
CA GLN A 154 15.90 7.45 -8.29
C GLN A 154 16.48 7.66 -6.88
N PHE A 155 16.07 6.84 -5.92
CA PHE A 155 16.45 6.99 -4.50
C PHE A 155 17.55 6.05 -4.06
N LYS A 156 18.06 5.18 -4.96
CA LYS A 156 19.05 4.14 -4.67
C LYS A 156 18.58 3.16 -3.58
N ILE A 157 17.28 2.89 -3.55
CA ILE A 157 16.67 1.90 -2.64
C ILE A 157 17.05 0.50 -3.13
N PRO A 158 17.61 -0.38 -2.26
CA PRO A 158 17.98 -1.74 -2.64
C PRO A 158 16.80 -2.53 -3.21
N LYS A 159 17.00 -3.26 -4.31
CA LYS A 159 15.97 -4.14 -4.89
C LYS A 159 15.96 -5.47 -4.15
N GLN A 160 15.39 -5.47 -2.95
CA GLN A 160 15.30 -6.66 -2.12
C GLN A 160 14.04 -6.66 -1.24
N THR A 161 13.55 -7.84 -0.90
CA THR A 161 12.36 -8.09 -0.08
C THR A 161 12.57 -9.37 0.73
N PRO A 162 11.90 -9.57 1.88
CA PRO A 162 11.99 -10.82 2.63
C PRO A 162 11.56 -12.03 1.80
N ALA A 163 12.19 -13.18 2.01
CA ALA A 163 11.81 -14.42 1.34
C ALA A 163 10.38 -14.88 1.72
N ASN A 164 9.97 -14.63 2.97
CA ASN A 164 8.63 -14.90 3.46
C ASN A 164 7.77 -13.63 3.45
N HIS A 165 6.87 -13.52 2.48
CA HIS A 165 6.02 -12.34 2.30
C HIS A 165 4.74 -12.34 3.14
N PHE A 166 4.66 -13.15 4.20
CA PHE A 166 3.45 -13.28 5.02
C PHE A 166 3.70 -13.07 6.52
N ASP A 167 4.97 -13.04 6.94
CA ASP A 167 5.33 -12.83 8.33
C ASP A 167 5.26 -11.35 8.74
N SER A 168 5.53 -11.13 10.02
CA SER A 168 5.72 -9.80 10.58
C SER A 168 6.70 -9.91 11.74
N ASP A 169 7.65 -9.00 11.77
CA ASP A 169 8.68 -8.95 12.81
C ASP A 169 9.18 -7.51 12.95
N ASP A 170 9.48 -7.11 14.19
CA ASP A 170 10.01 -5.78 14.49
C ASP A 170 11.39 -5.52 13.86
N ILE A 171 12.13 -6.57 13.49
CA ILE A 171 13.39 -6.45 12.74
C ILE A 171 13.21 -5.71 11.41
N TYR A 172 12.02 -5.82 10.79
CA TYR A 172 11.74 -5.15 9.52
C TYR A 172 11.68 -3.63 9.64
N ARG A 173 11.57 -3.08 10.86
CA ARG A 173 11.68 -1.63 11.09
C ARG A 173 13.04 -1.07 10.68
N GLY A 174 14.08 -1.91 10.60
CA GLY A 174 15.41 -1.56 10.08
C GLY A 174 15.68 -2.02 8.65
N PHE A 175 14.71 -2.65 7.97
CA PHE A 175 14.92 -3.21 6.63
C PHE A 175 15.07 -2.12 5.57
N GLN A 176 15.93 -2.36 4.58
CA GLN A 176 16.10 -1.51 3.40
C GLN A 176 15.66 -2.28 2.17
N GLY A 177 14.78 -1.70 1.37
CA GLY A 177 14.24 -2.35 0.18
C GLY A 177 12.73 -2.18 0.05
N ILE A 178 12.01 -3.28 -0.19
CA ILE A 178 10.57 -3.27 -0.41
C ILE A 178 9.90 -4.16 0.64
N LEU A 179 8.84 -3.65 1.27
CA LEU A 179 7.99 -4.37 2.19
C LEU A 179 6.52 -4.14 1.86
N GLY A 180 5.66 -5.10 2.21
CA GLY A 180 4.25 -4.81 2.51
C GLY A 180 4.08 -4.28 3.94
N HIS A 181 3.07 -3.44 4.18
CA HIS A 181 2.79 -2.88 5.51
C HIS A 181 2.61 -3.96 6.60
N HIS A 182 2.03 -5.09 6.23
CA HIS A 182 1.83 -6.26 7.06
C HIS A 182 3.14 -6.83 7.65
N HIS A 183 4.31 -6.62 7.02
CA HIS A 183 5.61 -7.04 7.57
C HIS A 183 5.94 -6.22 8.83
N LEU A 184 5.63 -4.93 8.81
CA LEU A 184 5.93 -3.99 9.90
C LEU A 184 4.91 -4.06 11.03
N ARG A 185 3.71 -4.56 10.76
CA ARG A 185 2.61 -4.62 11.72
C ARG A 185 1.80 -5.91 11.59
N PRO A 186 1.77 -6.79 12.61
CA PRO A 186 1.10 -8.09 12.51
C PRO A 186 -0.42 -7.99 12.43
N ASP A 187 -1.00 -6.87 12.85
CA ASP A 187 -2.46 -6.65 12.81
C ASP A 187 -2.95 -6.11 11.45
N LYS A 188 -2.04 -5.68 10.57
CA LYS A 188 -2.38 -5.07 9.28
C LYS A 188 -2.60 -6.08 8.18
N SER A 189 -3.67 -5.91 7.42
CA SER A 189 -4.02 -6.81 6.31
C SER A 189 -3.52 -6.32 4.94
N ASP A 190 -2.70 -5.28 4.87
CA ASP A 190 -2.23 -4.69 3.62
C ASP A 190 -0.73 -4.89 3.38
N VAL A 191 -0.27 -5.16 2.16
CA VAL A 191 -1.02 -5.79 1.06
C VAL A 191 -1.44 -7.21 1.45
N HIS A 192 -2.62 -7.66 0.99
CA HIS A 192 -3.17 -8.96 1.42
C HIS A 192 -2.55 -10.13 0.63
N PRO A 193 -2.80 -11.41 1.01
CA PRO A 193 -2.15 -12.58 0.42
C PRO A 193 -2.37 -12.80 -1.08
N GLY A 194 -3.38 -12.13 -1.66
CA GLY A 194 -3.64 -12.15 -3.10
C GLY A 194 -2.70 -11.24 -3.90
N PHE A 195 -1.84 -10.46 -3.24
CA PHE A 195 -0.84 -9.64 -3.93
C PHE A 195 0.19 -10.51 -4.65
N ALA A 196 0.46 -10.20 -5.91
CA ALA A 196 1.29 -11.01 -6.79
C ALA A 196 2.81 -10.84 -6.54
N TRP A 197 3.28 -11.10 -5.31
CA TRP A 197 4.69 -10.96 -4.91
C TRP A 197 5.66 -11.62 -5.88
N GLN A 198 5.35 -12.82 -6.39
CA GLN A 198 6.21 -13.51 -7.35
C GLN A 198 6.41 -12.72 -8.66
N LYS A 199 5.32 -12.15 -9.21
CA LYS A 199 5.40 -11.28 -10.40
C LYS A 199 6.21 -10.03 -10.11
N VAL A 200 6.01 -9.43 -8.93
CA VAL A 200 6.72 -8.20 -8.52
C VAL A 200 8.21 -8.44 -8.30
N VAL A 201 8.58 -9.50 -7.60
CA VAL A 201 9.97 -9.92 -7.38
C VAL A 201 10.67 -10.14 -8.71
N ALA A 202 10.04 -10.87 -9.64
CA ALA A 202 10.60 -11.12 -10.96
C ALA A 202 10.73 -9.82 -11.79
N GLY A 203 9.66 -9.03 -11.88
CA GLY A 203 9.61 -7.80 -12.67
C GLY A 203 10.52 -6.69 -12.16
N CYS A 204 10.83 -6.69 -10.87
CA CYS A 204 11.81 -5.77 -10.29
C CYS A 204 13.22 -6.35 -10.17
N ASN A 205 13.42 -7.63 -10.52
CA ASN A 205 14.69 -8.36 -10.31
C ASN A 205 15.19 -8.24 -8.86
N MET A 206 14.29 -8.51 -7.90
CA MET A 206 14.60 -8.37 -6.47
C MET A 206 15.36 -9.58 -5.94
N LYS A 207 16.27 -9.32 -5.00
CA LYS A 207 16.84 -10.37 -4.16
C LYS A 207 15.87 -10.72 -3.03
N LEU A 208 15.60 -12.01 -2.85
CA LEU A 208 14.96 -12.52 -1.64
C LEU A 208 16.01 -12.62 -0.53
N ILE A 209 15.73 -12.02 0.62
CA ILE A 209 16.61 -11.98 1.80
C ILE A 209 16.01 -12.84 2.91
#